data_AF-A0A968GVD4-F1
#
_entry.id   AF-A0A968GVD4-F1
#
_cell.length_a   1.000
_cell.length_b   1.000
_cell.length_c   1.000
_cell.angle_alpha   90.00
_cell.angle_beta   90.00
_cell.angle_gamma   90.00
#
_symmetry.space_group_name_H-M   'P 1'
#
loop_
_entity.id
_entity.type
_entity.pdbx_description
1 polymer ?
#
loop_
_entity_poly.entity_id
_entity_poly.type
_entity_poly.pdbx_seq_one_letter_code
_entity_poly.pdbx_strand_id
1 'polypeptide(L)'
;MALFKLIKEHKRGISLIAFLILVENIAWILEPTLFGNLIDAFLQRSNPSVPSDKFAHIVPLIFWITAYLINSASGTFRRRFEPRVFQKMYVQLVTKIAEAGNKRGLDTSKTVARAHLSQEYVTFVQYRIPEIAEQIIAILGAVIALTFFDLRISLVCLLISFPLIILSSLYSKNVVKLHSELHDTYETIYDTFSKRKPEQVTTIYNTMAKLQEKIATWGAANFGIMRFVLLIIFLFVLYIAIDLDDFSLGSIYSIVAYLWTFVTSVEYIPELLESKTSLQDLSKRIETDL
;
A
#
# COMPACT_ATOMS: atom_id res chain seq x y z
N MET A 1 -4.20 24.94 -2.89
CA MET A 1 -5.64 25.33 -2.97
C MET A 1 -6.36 24.97 -4.29
N ALA A 2 -5.72 24.99 -5.48
CA ALA A 2 -6.38 24.65 -6.77
C ALA A 2 -6.69 23.14 -6.95
N LEU A 3 -5.90 22.26 -6.34
CA LEU A 3 -5.95 20.82 -6.61
C LEU A 3 -6.93 20.04 -5.71
N PHE A 4 -7.08 20.41 -4.43
CA PHE A 4 -8.21 19.96 -3.60
C PHE A 4 -9.57 20.35 -4.23
N LYS A 5 -9.60 21.50 -4.91
CA LYS A 5 -10.76 21.94 -5.68
C LYS A 5 -10.99 21.06 -6.91
N LEU A 6 -9.93 20.59 -7.56
CA LEU A 6 -9.99 19.65 -8.69
C LEU A 6 -10.41 18.22 -8.28
N ILE A 7 -9.93 17.74 -7.13
CA ILE A 7 -10.40 16.51 -6.48
C ILE A 7 -11.89 16.64 -6.16
N LYS A 8 -12.33 17.81 -5.68
CA LYS A 8 -13.75 18.11 -5.42
C LYS A 8 -14.58 18.19 -6.72
N GLU A 9 -14.01 18.66 -7.82
CA GLU A 9 -14.62 18.66 -9.16
C GLU A 9 -14.82 17.21 -9.67
N HIS A 10 -13.90 16.29 -9.38
CA HIS A 10 -13.97 14.87 -9.77
C HIS A 10 -14.48 13.94 -8.65
N LYS A 11 -15.12 14.49 -7.62
CA LYS A 11 -15.53 13.75 -6.41
C LYS A 11 -16.31 12.45 -6.68
N ARG A 12 -17.13 12.43 -7.74
CA ARG A 12 -17.91 11.25 -8.12
C ARG A 12 -17.02 10.10 -8.60
N GLY A 13 -16.04 10.40 -9.44
CA GLY A 13 -15.09 9.40 -9.94
C GLY A 13 -14.20 8.87 -8.82
N ILE A 14 -13.66 9.75 -7.99
CA ILE A 14 -12.80 9.39 -6.85
C ILE A 14 -13.59 8.60 -5.81
N SER A 15 -14.82 8.99 -5.49
CA SER A 15 -15.67 8.25 -4.56
C SER A 15 -16.02 6.85 -5.09
N LEU A 16 -16.22 6.70 -6.40
CA LEU A 16 -16.47 5.39 -7.00
C LEU A 16 -15.22 4.50 -6.92
N ILE A 17 -14.03 5.05 -7.20
CA ILE A 17 -12.76 4.33 -7.05
C ILE A 17 -12.56 3.88 -5.60
N ALA A 18 -12.74 4.79 -4.63
CA ALA A 18 -12.63 4.47 -3.21
C ALA A 18 -13.63 3.40 -2.76
N PHE A 19 -14.87 3.46 -3.27
CA PHE A 19 -15.87 2.43 -3.01
C PHE A 19 -15.44 1.06 -3.57
N LEU A 20 -14.93 1.00 -4.80
CA LEU A 20 -14.46 -0.24 -5.40
C LEU A 20 -13.27 -0.83 -4.64
N ILE A 21 -12.31 -0.01 -4.23
CA ILE A 21 -11.19 -0.42 -3.38
C ILE A 21 -11.72 -1.06 -2.09
N LEU A 22 -12.68 -0.43 -1.42
CA LEU A 22 -13.26 -0.93 -0.19
C LEU A 22 -13.98 -2.27 -0.40
N VAL A 23 -14.78 -2.41 -1.47
CA VAL A 23 -15.45 -3.66 -1.82
C VAL A 23 -14.43 -4.77 -2.13
N GLU A 24 -13.40 -4.48 -2.91
CA GLU A 24 -12.31 -5.42 -3.22
C GLU A 24 -11.63 -5.92 -1.95
N ASN A 25 -11.21 -5.01 -1.08
CA ASN A 25 -10.50 -5.36 0.15
C ASN A 25 -11.39 -6.13 1.13
N ILE A 26 -12.66 -5.75 1.30
CA ILE A 26 -13.58 -6.50 2.15
C ILE A 26 -13.77 -7.93 1.61
N ALA A 27 -14.00 -8.09 0.30
CA ALA A 27 -14.16 -9.41 -0.29
C ALA A 27 -12.89 -10.26 -0.15
N TRP A 28 -11.72 -9.64 -0.25
CA TRP A 28 -10.43 -10.30 -0.04
C TRP A 28 -10.19 -10.67 1.43
N ILE A 29 -10.56 -9.81 2.38
CA ILE A 29 -10.51 -10.11 3.82
C ILE A 29 -11.52 -11.20 4.19
N LEU A 30 -12.69 -11.30 3.56
CA LEU A 30 -13.64 -12.37 3.90
C LEU A 30 -13.21 -13.74 3.35
N GLU A 31 -12.34 -13.76 2.33
CA GLU A 31 -11.98 -14.96 1.59
C GLU A 31 -11.43 -16.09 2.48
N PRO A 32 -10.49 -15.86 3.42
CA PRO A 32 -9.93 -16.95 4.21
C PRO A 32 -10.94 -17.67 5.08
N THR A 33 -11.87 -16.93 5.73
CA THR A 33 -12.94 -17.54 6.53
C THR A 33 -13.91 -18.32 5.66
N LEU A 34 -14.29 -17.78 4.50
CA LEU A 34 -15.19 -18.48 3.59
C LEU A 34 -14.56 -19.77 3.06
N PHE A 35 -13.27 -19.72 2.73
CA PHE A 35 -12.53 -20.90 2.29
C PHE A 35 -12.27 -21.89 3.43
N GLY A 36 -12.00 -21.41 4.64
CA GLY A 36 -11.89 -22.25 5.84
C GLY A 36 -13.16 -23.06 6.09
N ASN A 37 -14.33 -22.42 6.04
CA ASN A 37 -15.62 -23.10 6.15
C ASN A 37 -15.82 -24.15 5.04
N LEU A 38 -15.33 -23.88 3.82
CA LEU A 38 -15.37 -24.82 2.71
C LEU A 38 -14.46 -26.03 2.95
N ILE A 39 -13.26 -25.82 3.49
CA ILE A 39 -12.34 -26.90 3.89
C ILE A 39 -13.02 -27.82 4.89
N ASP A 40 -13.62 -27.27 5.96
CA ASP A 40 -14.29 -28.07 6.98
C ASP A 40 -15.46 -28.88 6.40
N ALA A 41 -16.26 -28.26 5.52
CA ALA A 41 -17.35 -28.97 4.86
C ALA A 41 -16.88 -30.11 3.93
N PHE A 42 -15.73 -29.94 3.26
CA PHE A 42 -15.13 -31.01 2.46
C PHE A 42 -14.57 -32.13 3.33
N LEU A 43 -13.93 -31.80 4.46
CA LEU A 43 -13.41 -32.79 5.39
C LEU A 43 -14.53 -33.61 6.03
N GLN A 44 -15.60 -32.96 6.49
CA GLN A 44 -16.78 -33.64 7.04
C GLN A 44 -17.40 -34.60 6.01
N ARG A 45 -17.48 -34.18 4.74
CA ARG A 45 -17.95 -35.06 3.65
C ARG A 45 -17.03 -36.25 3.39
N SER A 46 -15.72 -36.07 3.54
CA SER A 46 -14.74 -37.13 3.32
C SER A 46 -14.66 -38.15 4.46
N ASN A 47 -15.18 -37.81 5.65
CA ASN A 47 -15.10 -38.65 6.84
C ASN A 47 -16.21 -39.71 6.85
N PRO A 48 -15.89 -41.02 6.68
CA PRO A 48 -16.90 -42.09 6.62
C PRO A 48 -17.63 -42.31 7.95
N SER A 49 -17.05 -41.83 9.05
CA SER A 49 -17.49 -42.07 10.42
C SER A 49 -18.61 -41.13 10.88
N VAL A 50 -18.85 -40.04 10.15
CA VAL A 50 -19.81 -38.99 10.53
C VAL A 50 -20.88 -38.92 9.45
N PRO A 51 -22.17 -39.19 9.76
CA PRO A 51 -23.26 -38.97 8.83
C PRO A 51 -23.29 -37.48 8.44
N SER A 52 -22.91 -37.16 7.20
CA SER A 52 -22.90 -35.80 6.68
C SER A 52 -23.86 -35.68 5.50
N ASP A 53 -24.56 -34.55 5.43
CA ASP A 53 -25.37 -34.23 4.25
C ASP A 53 -24.44 -34.09 3.03
N LYS A 54 -24.73 -34.86 1.98
CA LYS A 54 -24.00 -34.85 0.71
C LYS A 54 -23.84 -33.44 0.15
N PHE A 55 -24.76 -32.52 0.45
CA PHE A 55 -24.81 -31.16 -0.08
C PHE A 55 -24.32 -30.07 0.88
N ALA A 56 -23.84 -30.40 2.09
CA ALA A 56 -23.39 -29.43 3.08
C ALA A 56 -22.29 -28.46 2.56
N HIS A 57 -21.40 -28.95 1.69
CA HIS A 57 -20.32 -28.16 1.08
C HIS A 57 -20.78 -27.15 0.00
N ILE A 58 -22.01 -27.27 -0.53
CA ILE A 58 -22.48 -26.38 -1.60
C ILE A 58 -22.63 -24.95 -1.11
N VAL A 59 -23.16 -24.77 0.10
CA VAL A 59 -23.39 -23.44 0.68
C VAL A 59 -22.08 -22.65 0.86
N PRO A 60 -21.05 -23.16 1.57
CA PRO A 60 -19.78 -22.44 1.70
C PRO A 60 -19.08 -22.26 0.35
N LEU A 61 -19.23 -23.21 -0.59
CA LEU A 61 -18.69 -23.08 -1.94
C LEU A 61 -19.33 -21.89 -2.69
N ILE A 62 -20.66 -21.74 -2.64
CA ILE A 62 -21.37 -20.63 -3.28
C ILE A 62 -20.92 -19.31 -2.66
N PHE A 63 -20.79 -19.22 -1.34
CA PHE A 63 -20.32 -18.01 -0.68
C PHE A 63 -18.90 -17.63 -1.12
N TRP A 64 -17.98 -18.60 -1.14
CA TRP A 64 -16.60 -18.36 -1.58
C TRP A 64 -16.54 -17.94 -3.06
N ILE A 65 -17.23 -18.64 -3.96
CA ILE A 65 -17.31 -18.26 -5.39
C ILE A 65 -17.90 -16.86 -5.55
N THR A 66 -18.95 -16.53 -4.81
CA THR A 66 -19.60 -15.22 -4.87
C THR A 66 -18.65 -14.11 -4.41
N ALA A 67 -17.94 -14.32 -3.29
CA ALA A 67 -16.95 -13.36 -2.81
C ALA A 67 -15.81 -13.16 -3.83
N TYR A 68 -15.30 -14.25 -4.41
CA TYR A 68 -14.28 -14.20 -5.46
C TYR A 68 -14.76 -13.44 -6.71
N LEU A 69 -15.99 -13.67 -7.15
CA LEU A 69 -16.58 -12.97 -8.29
C LEU A 69 -16.79 -11.48 -7.99
N ILE A 70 -17.25 -11.12 -6.79
CA ILE A 70 -17.40 -9.72 -6.36
C ILE A 70 -16.04 -9.02 -6.37
N ASN A 71 -15.01 -9.63 -5.78
CA ASN A 71 -13.65 -9.10 -5.78
C ASN A 71 -13.14 -8.91 -7.22
N SER A 72 -13.23 -9.95 -8.05
CA SER A 72 -12.73 -9.94 -9.43
C SER A 72 -13.45 -8.93 -10.32
N ALA A 73 -14.79 -8.84 -10.20
CA ALA A 73 -15.59 -7.88 -10.96
C ALA A 73 -15.28 -6.44 -10.56
N SER A 74 -15.18 -6.18 -9.25
CA SER A 74 -14.83 -4.86 -8.70
C SER A 74 -13.44 -4.44 -9.16
N GLY A 75 -12.45 -5.32 -9.02
CA GLY A 75 -11.07 -5.12 -9.48
C GLY A 75 -10.96 -4.86 -10.97
N THR A 76 -11.69 -5.61 -11.79
CA THR A 76 -11.73 -5.40 -13.24
C THR A 76 -12.31 -4.02 -13.58
N PHE A 77 -13.41 -3.65 -12.93
CA PHE A 77 -14.07 -2.37 -13.18
C PHE A 77 -13.21 -1.19 -12.72
N ARG A 78 -12.57 -1.30 -11.54
CA ARG A 78 -11.64 -0.30 -11.02
C ARG A 78 -10.45 -0.10 -11.95
N ARG A 79 -9.73 -1.18 -12.32
CA ARG A 79 -8.56 -1.12 -13.22
C ARG A 79 -8.89 -0.50 -14.58
N ARG A 80 -10.13 -0.63 -15.05
CA ARG A 80 -10.61 0.03 -16.28
C ARG A 80 -10.98 1.50 -16.08
N PHE A 81 -11.59 1.84 -14.95
CA PHE A 81 -12.18 3.15 -14.70
C PHE A 81 -11.17 4.14 -14.11
N GLU A 82 -10.33 3.70 -13.18
CA GLU A 82 -9.40 4.52 -12.40
C GLU A 82 -8.44 5.32 -13.30
N PRO A 83 -7.69 4.72 -14.24
CA PRO A 83 -6.78 5.49 -15.12
C PRO A 83 -7.51 6.55 -15.95
N ARG A 84 -8.77 6.29 -16.34
CA ARG A 84 -9.56 7.24 -17.14
C ARG A 84 -9.96 8.47 -16.34
N VAL A 85 -10.25 8.32 -15.05
CA VAL A 85 -10.58 9.44 -14.17
C VAL A 85 -9.34 10.30 -13.93
N PHE A 86 -8.23 9.68 -13.54
CA PHE A 86 -6.99 10.40 -13.25
C PHE A 86 -6.39 11.06 -14.49
N GLN A 87 -6.45 10.42 -15.66
CA GLN A 87 -6.00 11.06 -16.91
C GLN A 87 -6.84 12.28 -17.29
N LYS A 88 -8.16 12.22 -17.09
CA LYS A 88 -9.03 13.39 -17.31
C LYS A 88 -8.71 14.53 -16.34
N MET A 89 -8.47 14.20 -15.07
CA MET A 89 -8.02 15.18 -14.07
C MET A 89 -6.71 15.83 -14.49
N TYR A 90 -5.74 15.04 -14.93
CA TYR A 90 -4.44 15.53 -15.39
C TYR A 90 -4.56 16.49 -16.58
N VAL A 91 -5.30 16.11 -17.63
CA VAL A 91 -5.51 16.96 -18.81
C VAL A 91 -6.13 18.31 -18.42
N GLN A 92 -7.14 18.31 -17.55
CA GLN A 92 -7.77 19.54 -17.09
C GLN A 92 -6.83 20.40 -16.25
N LEU A 93 -6.01 19.77 -15.40
CA LEU A 93 -5.03 20.47 -14.57
C LEU A 93 -3.97 21.16 -15.42
N VAL A 94 -3.38 20.45 -16.37
CA VAL A 94 -2.36 21.01 -17.28
C VAL A 94 -2.96 22.12 -18.15
N THR A 95 -4.20 21.96 -18.63
CA THR A 95 -4.90 23.00 -19.40
C THR A 95 -5.07 24.29 -18.57
N LYS A 96 -5.51 24.17 -17.31
CA LYS A 96 -5.64 25.31 -16.39
C LYS A 96 -4.28 25.97 -16.11
N ILE A 97 -3.22 25.17 -15.96
CA ILE A 97 -1.85 25.67 -15.76
C ILE A 97 -1.36 26.44 -17.00
N ALA A 98 -1.58 25.90 -18.20
CA ALA A 98 -1.21 26.55 -19.46
C ALA A 98 -1.96 27.87 -19.67
N GLU A 99 -3.27 27.90 -19.44
CA GLU A 99 -4.07 29.13 -19.51
C GLU A 99 -3.62 30.18 -18.51
N ALA A 100 -3.34 29.77 -17.27
CA ALA A 100 -2.83 30.67 -16.22
C ALA A 100 -1.43 31.20 -16.56
N GLY A 101 -0.56 30.36 -17.12
CA GLY A 101 0.77 30.74 -17.58
C GLY A 101 0.71 31.79 -18.69
N ASN A 102 -0.14 31.56 -19.70
CA ASN A 102 -0.36 32.51 -20.79
C ASN A 102 -0.92 33.85 -20.29
N LYS A 103 -1.93 33.84 -19.40
CA LYS A 103 -2.52 35.07 -18.84
C LYS A 103 -1.54 35.88 -18.00
N ARG A 104 -0.61 35.22 -17.32
CA ARG A 104 0.39 35.85 -16.45
C ARG A 104 1.70 36.18 -17.17
N GLY A 105 1.82 35.87 -18.46
CA GLY A 105 3.05 36.06 -19.23
C GLY A 105 4.25 35.28 -18.67
N LEU A 106 4.00 34.10 -18.09
CA LEU A 106 5.08 33.26 -17.55
C LEU A 106 5.93 32.67 -18.67
N ASP A 107 7.21 32.50 -18.40
CA ASP A 107 8.11 31.75 -19.29
C ASP A 107 7.56 30.34 -19.56
N THR A 108 7.60 29.91 -20.83
CA THR A 108 7.19 28.58 -21.27
C THR A 108 7.86 27.48 -20.45
N SER A 109 9.14 27.65 -20.10
CA SER A 109 9.90 26.72 -19.25
C SER A 109 9.26 26.55 -17.86
N LYS A 110 8.85 27.66 -17.23
CA LYS A 110 8.16 27.62 -15.92
C LYS A 110 6.79 26.96 -16.02
N THR A 111 6.06 27.21 -17.10
CA THR A 111 4.74 26.61 -17.32
C THR A 111 4.85 25.10 -17.54
N VAL A 112 5.84 24.64 -18.29
CA VAL A 112 6.13 23.21 -18.50
C VAL A 112 6.59 22.54 -17.20
N ALA A 113 7.47 23.18 -16.42
CA ALA A 113 7.90 22.66 -15.12
C ALA A 113 6.71 22.46 -14.15
N ARG A 114 5.79 23.43 -14.07
CA ARG A 114 4.56 23.33 -13.28
C ARG A 114 3.65 22.19 -13.75
N ALA A 115 3.55 21.97 -15.06
CA ALA A 115 2.78 20.87 -15.63
C ALA A 115 3.39 19.50 -15.28
N HIS A 116 4.72 19.39 -15.28
CA HIS A 116 5.44 18.18 -14.89
C HIS A 116 5.24 17.85 -13.39
N LEU A 117 5.44 18.82 -12.50
CA LEU A 117 5.17 18.64 -11.06
C LEU A 117 3.72 18.21 -10.77
N SER A 118 2.79 18.77 -11.54
CA SER A 118 1.38 18.40 -11.46
C SER A 118 1.12 16.95 -11.92
N GLN A 119 1.84 16.47 -12.93
CA GLN A 119 1.77 15.08 -13.37
C GLN A 119 2.26 14.12 -12.29
N GLU A 120 3.42 14.43 -11.70
CA GLU A 120 4.02 13.64 -10.62
C GLU A 120 3.06 13.51 -9.44
N TYR A 121 2.42 14.62 -9.05
CA TYR A 121 1.43 14.60 -7.97
C TYR A 121 0.17 13.80 -8.31
N VAL A 122 -0.40 13.99 -9.50
CA VAL A 122 -1.58 13.21 -9.90
C VAL A 122 -1.25 11.72 -9.93
N THR A 123 -0.05 11.36 -10.40
CA THR A 123 0.44 9.97 -10.41
C THR A 123 0.61 9.43 -8.99
N PHE A 124 1.18 10.22 -8.08
CA PHE A 124 1.29 9.86 -6.67
C PHE A 124 -0.08 9.61 -6.04
N VAL A 125 -1.05 10.50 -6.28
CA VAL A 125 -2.42 10.31 -5.75
C VAL A 125 -3.12 9.12 -6.41
N GLN A 126 -2.85 8.85 -7.68
CA GLN A 126 -3.43 7.72 -8.39
C GLN A 126 -2.94 6.38 -7.84
N TYR A 127 -1.63 6.21 -7.64
CA TYR A 127 -1.08 4.89 -7.30
C TYR A 127 -0.76 4.76 -5.82
N ARG A 128 -0.10 5.76 -5.22
CA ARG A 128 0.45 5.61 -3.88
C ARG A 128 -0.60 5.78 -2.79
N ILE A 129 -1.57 6.67 -2.97
CA ILE A 129 -2.65 6.85 -1.97
C ILE A 129 -3.57 5.62 -1.89
N PRO A 130 -4.06 5.04 -3.01
CA PRO A 130 -4.77 3.77 -2.97
C PRO A 130 -3.96 2.64 -2.36
N GLU A 131 -2.69 2.49 -2.73
CA GLU A 131 -1.82 1.47 -2.14
C GLU A 131 -1.73 1.63 -0.61
N ILE A 132 -1.53 2.86 -0.11
CA ILE A 132 -1.53 3.12 1.34
C ILE A 132 -2.86 2.73 1.99
N ALA A 133 -3.97 3.06 1.35
CA ALA A 133 -5.31 2.73 1.86
C ALA A 133 -5.53 1.20 1.88
N GLU A 134 -5.13 0.49 0.82
CA GLU A 134 -5.20 -0.97 0.72
C GLU A 134 -4.42 -1.63 1.86
N GLN A 135 -3.18 -1.20 2.13
CA GLN A 135 -2.38 -1.75 3.24
C GLN A 135 -3.02 -1.48 4.61
N ILE A 136 -3.56 -0.29 4.85
CA ILE A 136 -4.24 0.04 6.11
C ILE A 136 -5.49 -0.83 6.29
N ILE A 137 -6.30 -0.98 5.23
CA ILE A 137 -7.50 -1.81 5.26
C ILE A 137 -7.11 -3.27 5.52
N ALA A 138 -6.05 -3.78 4.88
CA ALA A 138 -5.57 -5.14 5.08
C ALA A 138 -5.08 -5.40 6.52
N ILE A 139 -4.30 -4.48 7.11
CA ILE A 139 -3.85 -4.58 8.52
C ILE A 139 -5.06 -4.60 9.45
N LEU A 140 -5.96 -3.61 9.34
CA LEU A 140 -7.13 -3.50 10.22
C LEU A 140 -8.09 -4.68 10.03
N GLY A 141 -8.32 -5.06 8.77
CA GLY A 141 -9.17 -6.17 8.38
C GLY A 141 -8.68 -7.49 8.93
N ALA A 142 -7.38 -7.77 8.81
CA ALA A 142 -6.79 -8.98 9.37
C ALA A 142 -6.89 -9.02 10.90
N VAL A 143 -6.62 -7.91 11.60
CA VAL A 143 -6.76 -7.85 13.07
C VAL A 143 -8.22 -8.05 13.50
N ILE A 144 -9.17 -7.41 12.81
CA ILE A 144 -10.60 -7.59 13.07
C ILE A 144 -11.01 -9.05 12.81
N ALA A 145 -10.57 -9.64 11.70
CA ALA A 145 -10.87 -11.02 11.36
C ALA A 145 -10.30 -12.00 12.40
N LEU A 146 -9.05 -11.83 12.82
CA LEU A 146 -8.41 -12.62 13.86
C LEU A 146 -9.13 -12.50 15.22
N THR A 147 -9.77 -11.37 15.50
CA THR A 147 -10.53 -11.17 16.75
C THR A 147 -11.75 -12.09 16.81
N PHE A 148 -12.35 -12.42 15.67
CA PHE A 148 -13.45 -13.39 15.60
C PHE A 148 -13.02 -14.83 15.89
N PHE A 149 -11.72 -15.15 15.75
CA PHE A 149 -11.19 -16.46 16.16
C PHE A 149 -10.77 -16.44 17.63
N ASP A 150 -9.92 -15.50 18.02
CA ASP A 150 -9.49 -15.34 19.41
C ASP A 150 -8.91 -13.94 19.66
N LEU A 151 -9.38 -13.29 20.73
CA LEU A 151 -8.93 -11.95 21.10
C LEU A 151 -7.43 -11.90 21.43
N ARG A 152 -6.86 -12.96 22.03
CA ARG A 152 -5.45 -13.07 22.38
C ARG A 152 -4.56 -12.97 21.15
N ILE A 153 -4.95 -13.60 20.04
CA ILE A 153 -4.21 -13.55 18.76
C ILE A 153 -4.10 -12.09 18.28
N SER A 154 -5.22 -11.37 18.30
CA SER A 154 -5.28 -9.98 17.84
C SER A 154 -4.47 -9.04 18.74
N LEU A 155 -4.50 -9.25 20.06
CA LEU A 155 -3.68 -8.51 21.00
C LEU A 155 -2.18 -8.73 20.77
N VAL A 156 -1.76 -9.96 20.49
CA VAL A 156 -0.35 -10.27 20.14
C VAL A 156 0.08 -9.53 18.87
N CYS A 157 -0.75 -9.58 17.82
CA CYS A 157 -0.51 -8.84 16.58
C CYS A 157 -0.33 -7.33 16.84
N LEU A 158 -1.23 -6.72 17.62
CA LEU A 158 -1.17 -5.28 17.94
C LEU A 158 0.04 -4.91 18.81
N LEU A 159 0.30 -5.67 19.87
CA LEU A 159 1.39 -5.41 20.82
C LEU A 159 2.75 -5.48 20.12
N ILE A 160 2.96 -6.52 19.30
CA ILE A 160 4.23 -6.71 18.59
C ILE A 160 4.35 -5.78 17.37
N SER A 161 3.26 -5.25 16.83
CA SER A 161 3.33 -4.22 15.76
C SER A 161 3.81 -2.87 16.26
N PHE A 162 3.58 -2.54 17.54
CA PHE A 162 4.02 -1.28 18.11
C PHE A 162 5.53 -1.04 18.00
N PRO A 163 6.43 -1.97 18.41
CA PRO A 163 7.87 -1.80 18.20
C PRO A 163 8.26 -1.75 16.72
N LEU A 164 7.54 -2.43 15.82
CA LEU A 164 7.78 -2.35 14.38
C LEU A 164 7.54 -0.94 13.83
N ILE A 165 6.46 -0.28 14.27
CA ILE A 165 6.16 1.09 13.89
C ILE A 165 7.25 2.05 14.39
N ILE A 166 7.71 1.86 15.63
CA ILE A 166 8.80 2.68 16.20
C ILE A 166 10.08 2.51 15.40
N LEU A 167 10.48 1.26 15.13
CA LEU A 167 11.69 0.96 14.38
C LEU A 167 11.61 1.50 12.94
N SER A 168 10.47 1.29 12.27
CA SER A 168 10.22 1.79 10.91
C SER A 168 10.25 3.32 10.86
N SER A 169 9.79 3.99 11.91
CA SER A 169 9.86 5.46 12.02
C SER A 169 11.30 5.96 12.17
N LEU A 170 12.13 5.27 12.96
CA LEU A 170 13.55 5.60 13.08
C LEU A 170 14.29 5.37 11.75
N TYR A 171 14.00 4.27 11.07
CA TYR A 171 14.49 3.98 9.72
C TYR A 171 14.09 5.07 8.72
N SER A 172 12.80 5.36 8.62
CA SER A 172 12.24 6.31 7.65
C SER A 172 12.84 7.70 7.81
N LYS A 173 13.04 8.20 9.03
CA LYS A 173 13.70 9.50 9.27
C LYS A 173 15.10 9.58 8.67
N ASN A 174 15.88 8.51 8.79
CA ASN A 174 17.25 8.47 8.27
C ASN A 174 17.26 8.33 6.75
N VAL A 175 16.41 7.47 6.20
CA VAL A 175 16.35 7.21 4.75
C VAL A 175 15.76 8.38 3.97
N VAL A 176 14.74 9.07 4.50
CA VAL A 176 14.20 10.30 3.90
C VAL A 176 15.29 11.37 3.76
N LYS A 177 16.15 11.55 4.77
CA LYS A 177 17.25 12.52 4.68
C LYS A 177 18.23 12.16 3.57
N LEU A 178 18.58 10.88 3.44
CA LEU A 178 19.47 10.40 2.37
C LEU A 178 18.84 10.54 0.98
N HIS A 179 17.52 10.33 0.86
CA HIS A 179 16.80 10.58 -0.39
C HIS A 179 16.78 12.06 -0.78
N SER A 180 16.63 12.97 0.20
CA SER A 180 16.75 14.42 -0.05
C SER A 180 18.16 14.76 -0.56
N GLU A 181 19.21 14.29 0.11
CA GLU A 181 20.60 14.51 -0.31
C GLU A 181 20.87 13.94 -1.72
N LEU A 182 20.28 12.79 -2.05
CA LEU A 182 20.38 12.20 -3.38
C LEU A 182 19.66 13.06 -4.44
N HIS A 183 18.48 13.60 -4.12
CA HIS A 183 17.71 14.47 -5.02
C HIS A 183 18.44 15.79 -5.29
N ASP A 184 18.98 16.44 -4.25
CA ASP A 184 19.79 17.66 -4.38
C ASP A 184 21.04 17.41 -5.26
N THR A 185 21.62 16.21 -5.15
CA THR A 185 22.74 15.80 -6.00
C THR A 185 22.30 15.63 -7.47
N TYR A 186 21.09 15.16 -7.74
CA TYR A 186 20.54 15.09 -9.11
C TYR A 186 20.33 16.48 -9.73
N GLU A 187 19.89 17.47 -8.97
CA GLU A 187 19.75 18.84 -9.48
C GLU A 187 21.10 19.42 -9.91
N THR A 188 22.18 19.08 -9.20
CA THR A 188 23.55 19.52 -9.49
C THR A 188 24.16 18.85 -10.74
N ILE A 189 23.60 17.72 -11.20
CA ILE A 189 24.06 17.03 -12.42
C ILE A 189 23.93 17.92 -13.64
N TYR A 190 22.80 18.64 -13.78
CA TYR A 190 22.55 19.51 -14.93
C TYR A 190 23.64 20.59 -15.09
N ASP A 191 24.03 21.20 -13.98
CA ASP A 191 25.10 22.21 -13.93
C ASP A 191 26.49 21.62 -14.20
N THR A 192 26.71 20.37 -13.80
CA THR A 192 28.03 19.73 -13.94
C THR A 192 28.26 19.21 -15.35
N PHE A 193 27.24 18.63 -15.99
CA PHE A 193 27.31 18.26 -17.41
C PHE A 193 27.47 19.47 -18.32
N SER A 194 26.87 20.61 -17.95
CA SER A 194 27.07 21.89 -18.64
C SER A 194 28.53 22.37 -18.62
N LYS A 195 29.30 22.01 -17.57
CA LYS A 195 30.71 22.39 -17.39
C LYS A 195 31.72 21.43 -18.04
N ARG A 196 31.29 20.28 -18.59
CA ARG A 196 32.09 19.29 -19.36
C ARG A 196 33.40 18.81 -18.69
N LYS A 197 33.45 18.68 -17.36
CA LYS A 197 34.63 18.18 -16.64
C LYS A 197 34.44 16.72 -16.19
N PRO A 198 35.13 15.74 -16.81
CA PRO A 198 34.90 14.32 -16.52
C PRO A 198 35.20 13.91 -15.07
N GLU A 199 36.20 14.52 -14.43
CA GLU A 199 36.52 14.26 -13.01
C GLU A 199 35.39 14.68 -12.04
N GLN A 200 34.62 15.71 -12.40
CA GLN A 200 33.48 16.17 -11.61
C GLN A 200 32.30 15.21 -11.74
N VAL A 201 32.12 14.61 -12.92
CA VAL A 201 31.11 13.57 -13.17
C VAL A 201 31.39 12.35 -12.29
N THR A 202 32.61 11.81 -12.33
CA THR A 202 32.99 10.64 -11.51
C THR A 202 32.79 10.89 -10.01
N THR A 203 33.16 12.07 -9.51
CA THR A 203 32.98 12.43 -8.10
C THR A 203 31.51 12.46 -7.69
N ILE A 204 30.64 13.05 -8.51
CA ILE A 204 29.19 13.11 -8.23
C ILE A 204 28.57 11.71 -8.20
N TYR A 205 28.87 10.88 -9.20
CA TYR A 205 28.34 9.51 -9.23
C TYR A 205 28.86 8.65 -8.08
N ASN A 206 30.11 8.83 -7.63
CA ASN A 206 30.62 8.16 -6.43
C ASN A 206 29.92 8.62 -5.14
N THR A 207 29.58 9.91 -5.03
CA THR A 207 28.78 10.41 -3.90
C THR A 207 27.37 9.80 -3.92
N MET A 208 26.72 9.75 -5.08
CA MET A 208 25.43 9.09 -5.25
C MET A 208 25.49 7.60 -4.90
N ALA A 209 26.54 6.89 -5.33
CA ALA A 209 26.74 5.49 -5.01
C ALA A 209 26.85 5.26 -3.50
N LYS A 210 27.61 6.09 -2.78
CA LYS A 210 27.71 6.02 -1.30
C LYS A 210 26.38 6.30 -0.61
N LEU A 211 25.59 7.25 -1.11
CA LEU A 211 24.25 7.53 -0.57
C LEU A 211 23.32 6.32 -0.79
N GLN A 212 23.34 5.72 -1.99
CA GLN A 212 22.55 4.52 -2.30
C GLN A 212 22.97 3.31 -1.46
N GLU A 213 24.27 3.09 -1.25
CA GLU A 213 24.80 2.03 -0.38
C GLU A 213 24.31 2.19 1.05
N LYS A 214 24.30 3.43 1.57
CA LYS A 214 23.80 3.73 2.91
C LYS A 214 22.29 3.51 3.02
N ILE A 215 21.52 3.90 2.00
CA ILE A 215 20.07 3.60 1.93
C ILE A 215 19.85 2.08 1.93
N ALA A 216 20.61 1.34 1.12
CA ALA A 216 20.52 -0.12 1.04
C ALA A 216 20.88 -0.80 2.37
N THR A 217 21.91 -0.33 3.07
CA THR A 217 22.32 -0.84 4.39
C THR A 217 21.21 -0.66 5.42
N TRP A 218 20.63 0.55 5.47
CA TRP A 218 19.47 0.80 6.32
C TRP A 218 18.28 -0.09 5.93
N GLY A 219 18.02 -0.23 4.63
CA GLY A 219 16.92 -1.04 4.10
C GLY A 219 17.06 -2.50 4.49
N ALA A 220 18.25 -3.08 4.33
CA ALA A 220 18.56 -4.45 4.71
C ALA A 220 18.40 -4.69 6.22
N ALA A 221 18.88 -3.76 7.05
CA ALA A 221 18.73 -3.85 8.51
C ALA A 221 17.24 -3.81 8.92
N ASN A 222 16.47 -2.86 8.37
CA ASN A 222 15.04 -2.74 8.66
C ASN A 222 14.28 -3.99 8.20
N PHE A 223 14.53 -4.48 6.97
CA PHE A 223 13.94 -5.71 6.45
C PHE A 223 14.24 -6.93 7.34
N GLY A 224 15.50 -7.12 7.74
CA GLY A 224 15.92 -8.24 8.58
C GLY A 224 15.24 -8.23 9.95
N ILE A 225 15.16 -7.06 10.61
CA ILE A 225 14.51 -6.95 11.91
C ILE A 225 12.99 -7.15 11.78
N MET A 226 12.35 -6.55 10.76
CA MET A 226 10.93 -6.75 10.47
C MET A 226 10.63 -8.26 10.32
N ARG A 227 11.37 -8.95 9.46
CA ARG A 227 11.22 -10.40 9.23
C ARG A 227 11.38 -11.23 10.50
N PHE A 228 12.35 -10.89 11.34
CA PHE A 228 12.58 -11.58 12.60
C PHE A 228 11.41 -11.40 13.59
N VAL A 229 10.91 -10.17 13.74
CA VAL A 229 9.77 -9.88 14.61
C VAL A 229 8.48 -10.51 14.08
N LEU A 230 8.27 -10.50 12.76
CA LEU A 230 7.13 -11.13 12.11
C LEU A 230 7.15 -12.65 12.27
N LEU A 231 8.32 -13.29 12.24
CA LEU A 231 8.48 -14.70 12.57
C LEU A 231 8.06 -14.99 14.02
N ILE A 232 8.45 -14.13 14.96
CA ILE A 232 8.04 -14.25 16.37
C ILE A 232 6.51 -14.17 16.49
N ILE A 233 5.86 -13.19 15.86
CA ILE A 233 4.40 -13.08 15.83
C ILE A 233 3.81 -14.39 15.30
N PHE A 234 4.36 -14.91 14.20
CA PHE A 234 3.84 -16.10 13.57
C PHE A 234 3.84 -17.32 14.51
N LEU A 235 4.95 -17.52 15.23
CA LEU A 235 5.09 -18.61 16.21
C LEU A 235 4.13 -18.45 17.39
N PHE A 236 3.97 -17.24 17.94
CA PHE A 236 3.04 -17.00 19.04
C PHE A 236 1.58 -17.19 18.63
N VAL A 237 1.19 -16.72 17.44
CA VAL A 237 -0.17 -16.91 16.95
C VAL A 237 -0.48 -18.38 16.72
N LEU A 238 0.45 -19.14 16.12
CA LEU A 238 0.28 -20.59 15.97
C LEU A 238 0.19 -21.31 17.32
N TYR A 239 1.01 -20.92 18.30
CA TYR A 239 0.95 -21.50 19.65
C TYR A 239 -0.43 -21.27 20.29
N ILE A 240 -0.99 -20.07 20.18
CA ILE A 240 -2.34 -19.76 20.69
C ILE A 240 -3.41 -20.50 19.88
N ALA A 241 -3.25 -20.60 18.56
CA ALA A 241 -4.24 -21.22 17.67
C ALA A 241 -4.44 -22.73 17.93
N ILE A 242 -3.44 -23.42 18.49
CA ILE A 242 -3.55 -24.84 18.87
C ILE A 242 -4.41 -25.04 20.12
N ASP A 243 -4.51 -24.02 20.98
CA ASP A 243 -5.24 -24.04 22.26
C ASP A 243 -6.66 -23.43 22.15
N LEU A 244 -7.25 -23.47 20.95
CA LEU A 244 -8.60 -22.97 20.70
C LEU A 244 -9.65 -24.05 21.01
N ASP A 245 -10.71 -23.66 21.73
CA ASP A 245 -11.79 -24.57 22.15
C ASP A 245 -12.54 -25.20 20.95
N ASP A 246 -12.80 -24.41 19.89
CA ASP A 246 -13.45 -24.85 18.64
C ASP A 246 -12.44 -25.00 17.49
N PHE A 247 -11.48 -25.89 17.67
CA PHE A 247 -10.39 -26.15 16.74
C PHE A 247 -10.86 -26.95 15.50
N SER A 248 -10.80 -26.33 14.31
CA SER A 248 -10.99 -26.99 13.02
C SER A 248 -9.85 -26.69 12.04
N LEU A 249 -9.67 -27.54 11.01
CA LEU A 249 -8.63 -27.31 10.01
C LEU A 249 -8.92 -26.03 9.20
N GLY A 250 -10.20 -25.74 8.93
CA GLY A 250 -10.65 -24.51 8.32
C GLY A 250 -10.33 -23.27 9.16
N SER A 251 -10.48 -23.34 10.48
CA SER A 251 -10.11 -22.27 11.40
C SER A 251 -8.59 -22.01 11.40
N ILE A 252 -7.76 -23.05 11.42
CA ILE A 252 -6.30 -22.91 11.33
C ILE A 252 -5.91 -22.25 9.99
N TYR A 253 -6.47 -22.74 8.89
CA TYR A 253 -6.21 -22.15 7.57
C TYR A 253 -6.54 -20.66 7.56
N SER A 254 -7.72 -20.30 8.07
CA SER A 254 -8.17 -18.92 8.14
C SER A 254 -7.22 -18.06 8.97
N ILE A 255 -6.88 -18.50 10.19
CA ILE A 255 -5.94 -17.79 11.07
C ILE A 255 -4.59 -17.59 10.40
N VAL A 256 -4.02 -18.63 9.78
CA VAL A 256 -2.72 -18.55 9.09
C VAL A 256 -2.78 -17.60 7.89
N ALA A 257 -3.86 -17.63 7.11
CA ALA A 257 -4.04 -16.73 5.97
C ALA A 257 -4.22 -15.26 6.40
N TYR A 258 -4.97 -15.00 7.47
CA TYR A 258 -5.09 -13.67 8.06
C TYR A 258 -3.78 -13.17 8.64
N LEU A 259 -3.06 -14.05 9.32
CA LEU A 259 -1.74 -13.75 9.84
C LEU A 259 -0.76 -13.42 8.70
N TRP A 260 -0.79 -14.17 7.60
CA TRP A 260 0.01 -13.87 6.42
C TRP A 260 -0.34 -12.52 5.81
N THR A 261 -1.63 -12.21 5.69
CA THR A 261 -2.13 -10.90 5.26
C THR A 261 -1.61 -9.78 6.15
N PHE A 262 -1.70 -9.97 7.46
CA PHE A 262 -1.22 -9.02 8.44
C PHE A 262 0.30 -8.79 8.32
N VAL A 263 1.06 -9.88 8.30
CA VAL A 263 2.52 -9.86 8.19
C VAL A 263 2.97 -9.12 6.92
N THR A 264 2.41 -9.49 5.78
CA THR A 264 2.75 -8.86 4.49
C THR A 264 2.37 -7.38 4.48
N SER A 265 1.21 -7.00 5.02
CA SER A 265 0.78 -5.60 5.04
C SER A 265 1.60 -4.74 6.01
N VAL A 266 2.03 -5.31 7.14
CA VAL A 266 2.90 -4.65 8.11
C VAL A 266 4.31 -4.40 7.52
N GLU A 267 4.82 -5.29 6.66
CA GLU A 267 6.09 -5.07 5.94
C GLU A 267 6.11 -3.79 5.10
N TYR A 268 4.94 -3.32 4.63
CA TYR A 268 4.82 -2.08 3.86
C TYR A 268 4.88 -0.81 4.72
N ILE A 269 4.76 -0.88 6.05
CA ILE A 269 4.73 0.32 6.94
C ILE A 269 5.87 1.32 6.68
N PRO A 270 7.16 0.91 6.55
CA PRO A 270 8.25 1.84 6.27
C PRO A 270 7.99 2.67 5.01
N GLU A 271 7.55 2.00 3.96
CA GLU A 271 7.20 2.59 2.67
C GLU A 271 6.00 3.55 2.76
N LEU A 272 5.01 3.24 3.62
CA LEU A 272 3.87 4.13 3.91
C LEU A 272 4.35 5.43 4.59
N LEU A 273 5.27 5.31 5.56
CA LEU A 273 5.83 6.44 6.29
C LEU A 273 6.68 7.36 5.40
N GLU A 274 7.49 6.78 4.51
CA GLU A 274 8.25 7.54 3.51
C GLU A 274 7.32 8.31 2.58
N SER A 275 6.27 7.66 2.10
CA SER A 275 5.34 8.25 1.15
C SER A 275 4.51 9.40 1.74
N LYS A 276 4.17 9.31 3.02
CA LYS A 276 3.58 10.45 3.73
C LYS A 276 4.49 11.68 3.68
N THR A 277 5.80 11.48 3.82
CA THR A 277 6.78 12.58 3.80
C THR A 277 6.96 13.12 2.37
N SER A 278 7.05 12.25 1.38
CA SER A 278 7.10 12.64 -0.05
C SER A 278 5.85 13.42 -0.47
N LEU A 279 4.66 13.03 -0.01
CA LEU A 279 3.42 13.77 -0.28
C LEU A 279 3.46 15.18 0.31
N GLN A 280 3.96 15.33 1.54
CA GLN A 280 4.10 16.64 2.18
C GLN A 280 5.05 17.55 1.40
N ASP A 281 6.18 17.01 0.96
CA ASP A 281 7.15 17.74 0.15
C ASP A 281 6.57 18.15 -1.21
N LEU A 282 5.96 17.20 -1.94
CA LEU A 282 5.36 17.47 -3.25
C LEU A 282 4.20 18.48 -3.16
N SER A 283 3.39 18.39 -2.10
CA SER A 283 2.33 19.38 -1.84
C SER A 283 2.90 20.77 -1.60
N LYS A 284 4.01 20.88 -0.84
CA LYS A 284 4.67 22.15 -0.55
C LYS A 284 5.31 22.77 -1.80
N ARG A 285 5.97 21.98 -2.65
CA ARG A 285 6.53 22.43 -3.93
C ARG A 285 5.43 23.00 -4.83
N ILE A 286 4.31 22.29 -4.96
CA ILE A 286 3.16 22.75 -5.75
C ILE A 286 2.56 24.05 -5.23
N GLU A 287 2.47 24.25 -3.90
CA GLU A 287 1.97 25.52 -3.34
C GLU A 287 2.94 26.69 -3.52
N THR A 288 4.24 26.41 -3.53
CA THR A 288 5.27 27.44 -3.72
C THR A 288 5.42 27.81 -5.20
N ASP A 289 5.22 26.84 -6.11
CA ASP A 289 5.44 26.99 -7.54
C ASP A 289 4.18 27.32 -8.36
N LEU A 290 2.95 27.32 -7.82
CA LEU A 290 1.71 27.69 -8.55
C LEU A 290 1.26 29.15 -8.29
#